data_AF-A0A7V0KRB5-F1
#
_entry.id   AF-A0A7V0KRB5-F1
#
_cell.length_a   1.000
_cell.length_b   1.000
_cell.length_c   1.000
_cell.angle_alpha   90.00
_cell.angle_beta   90.00
_cell.angle_gamma   90.00
#
_symmetry.space_group_name_H-M   'P 1'
#
loop_
_entity.id
_entity.type
_entity.pdbx_description
1 polymer ?
#
loop_
_entity_poly.entity_id
_entity_poly.type
_entity_poly.pdbx_seq_one_letter_code
_entity_poly.pdbx_strand_id
1 'polypeptide(L)'
;QIQGGDGAAQGVHRPYRLKGGRLGTFFRDDGLSDLIGFTYSDWHADDAVANLVGHLEDIAAAENERPDTVVSIILDGENAWEHYPENGYYFLSALYRRLVEHPGIELTTFSEAIERCPAPAELPRLVAGSWVYGTFSTWIGDPDKNRGWDMLGAAKRAYDAALASGRLGEEQRARALEQLAVCEGSDWFWWFGDYNPADTVSDFERLYRRHLSNLYRFIGKEPPAYLDQPFAHGGGAPRAGGTMRSGQAQS
;
A
#
# COMPACT_ATOMS: atom_id res chain seq x y z
N GLN A 1 -2.03 -12.11 -4.83
CA GLN A 1 -2.27 -13.16 -5.83
C GLN A 1 -3.53 -13.94 -5.48
N ILE A 2 -4.50 -14.02 -6.39
CA ILE A 2 -5.62 -14.96 -6.27
C ILE A 2 -5.07 -16.34 -6.61
N GLN A 3 -4.63 -17.10 -5.60
CA GLN A 3 -4.53 -18.55 -5.74
C GLN A 3 -5.86 -19.13 -5.26
N GLY A 4 -6.81 -19.24 -6.19
CA GLY A 4 -8.09 -19.90 -5.96
C GLY A 4 -7.94 -21.41 -6.18
N GLY A 5 -8.13 -22.19 -5.12
CA GLY A 5 -8.38 -23.63 -5.24
C GLY A 5 -9.71 -23.88 -5.94
N ASP A 6 -9.70 -24.84 -6.87
CA ASP A 6 -10.80 -25.47 -7.60
C ASP A 6 -12.01 -24.59 -7.97
N GLY A 7 -11.98 -24.07 -9.21
CA GLY A 7 -13.15 -23.59 -9.94
C GLY A 7 -12.89 -22.32 -10.74
N ALA A 8 -12.32 -22.45 -11.94
CA ALA A 8 -11.99 -21.40 -12.92
C ALA A 8 -11.18 -20.22 -12.35
N ALA A 9 -9.99 -19.95 -12.89
CA ALA A 9 -9.25 -18.73 -12.54
C ALA A 9 -10.14 -17.51 -12.86
N GLN A 10 -10.74 -16.92 -11.83
CA GLN A 10 -11.55 -15.72 -11.99
C GLN A 10 -10.56 -14.55 -12.19
N GLY A 11 -10.64 -13.88 -13.34
CA GLY A 11 -9.72 -12.81 -13.73
C GLY A 11 -9.84 -11.56 -12.86
N VAL A 12 -8.76 -10.78 -12.74
CA VAL A 12 -8.70 -9.60 -11.86
C VAL A 12 -9.53 -8.40 -12.34
N HIS A 13 -10.03 -8.43 -13.58
CA HIS A 13 -10.68 -7.30 -14.25
C HIS A 13 -12.19 -7.21 -14.00
N ARG A 14 -12.63 -7.35 -12.75
CA ARG A 14 -14.05 -7.20 -12.39
C ARG A 14 -14.23 -6.83 -10.92
N PRO A 15 -15.38 -6.24 -10.56
CA PRO A 15 -15.74 -6.04 -9.16
C PRO A 15 -16.09 -7.36 -8.48
N TYR A 16 -15.66 -7.50 -7.23
CA TYR A 16 -15.95 -8.63 -6.37
C TYR A 16 -16.72 -8.22 -5.11
N ARG A 17 -17.38 -9.19 -4.48
CA ARG A 17 -17.94 -9.04 -3.14
C ARG A 17 -17.64 -10.29 -2.32
N LEU A 18 -17.05 -10.12 -1.13
CA LEU A 18 -16.80 -11.22 -0.22
C LEU A 18 -18.12 -11.90 0.17
N LYS A 19 -18.14 -13.24 0.19
CA LYS A 19 -19.31 -14.03 0.61
C LYS A 19 -19.85 -13.55 1.96
N GLY A 20 -21.14 -13.21 1.99
CA GLY A 20 -21.82 -12.68 3.18
C GLY A 20 -21.42 -11.25 3.59
N GLY A 21 -20.54 -10.60 2.84
CA GLY A 21 -20.10 -9.23 3.06
C GLY A 21 -20.83 -8.21 2.18
N ARG A 22 -20.57 -6.93 2.46
CA ARG A 22 -21.09 -5.79 1.67
C ARG A 22 -19.99 -4.98 0.97
N LEU A 23 -18.73 -5.28 1.26
CA LEU A 23 -17.58 -4.55 0.72
C LEU A 23 -17.35 -4.94 -0.74
N GLY A 24 -17.30 -3.93 -1.61
CA GLY A 24 -16.78 -4.08 -2.96
C GLY A 24 -15.27 -4.29 -2.90
N THR A 25 -14.76 -5.25 -3.67
CA THR A 25 -13.35 -5.58 -3.74
C THR A 25 -12.92 -5.54 -5.19
N PHE A 26 -11.76 -4.93 -5.43
CA PHE A 26 -11.10 -4.87 -6.72
C PHE A 26 -9.71 -5.45 -6.56
N PHE A 27 -9.22 -6.09 -7.61
CA PHE A 27 -7.86 -6.61 -7.64
C PHE A 27 -7.02 -5.74 -8.54
N ARG A 28 -5.84 -5.36 -8.05
CA ARG A 28 -4.83 -4.68 -8.84
C ARG A 28 -4.44 -5.55 -10.03
N ASP A 29 -4.39 -4.94 -11.21
CA ASP A 29 -3.64 -5.51 -12.31
C ASP A 29 -2.16 -5.20 -12.08
N ASP A 30 -1.41 -6.20 -11.61
CA ASP A 30 0.00 -6.03 -11.30
C ASP A 30 0.83 -5.64 -12.53
N GLY A 31 0.53 -6.25 -13.68
CA GLY A 31 1.28 -6.02 -14.93
C GLY A 31 1.13 -4.58 -15.40
N LEU A 32 -0.10 -4.11 -15.57
CA LEU A 32 -0.36 -2.74 -16.05
C LEU A 32 0.10 -1.67 -15.05
N SER A 33 -0.10 -1.94 -13.76
CA SER A 33 0.34 -1.01 -12.72
C SER A 33 1.87 -0.92 -12.65
N ASP A 34 2.58 -2.04 -12.82
CA ASP A 34 4.06 -2.06 -12.83
C ASP A 34 4.64 -1.49 -14.14
N LEU A 35 3.94 -1.57 -15.26
CA LEU A 35 4.36 -0.89 -16.50
C LEU A 35 4.46 0.62 -16.28
N ILE A 36 3.45 1.23 -15.67
CA ILE A 36 3.47 2.66 -15.31
C ILE A 36 4.47 2.93 -14.18
N GLY A 37 4.48 2.08 -13.15
CA GLY A 37 5.30 2.29 -11.96
C GLY A 37 6.80 2.14 -12.20
N PHE A 38 7.24 1.31 -13.16
CA PHE A 38 8.65 0.91 -13.24
C PHE A 38 9.22 0.77 -14.66
N THR A 39 8.40 0.84 -15.72
CA THR A 39 8.85 0.55 -17.10
C THR A 39 8.78 1.76 -18.02
N TYR A 40 7.64 2.44 -18.04
CA TYR A 40 7.34 3.49 -19.02
C TYR A 40 8.09 4.81 -18.78
N SER A 41 8.77 4.98 -17.64
CA SER A 41 9.59 6.18 -17.36
C SER A 41 10.69 6.40 -18.40
N ASP A 42 11.21 5.33 -18.99
CA ASP A 42 12.28 5.36 -20.00
C ASP A 42 11.75 5.42 -21.44
N TRP A 43 10.42 5.45 -21.63
CA TRP A 43 9.78 5.41 -22.94
C TRP A 43 9.36 6.81 -23.37
N HIS A 44 9.21 7.01 -24.69
CA HIS A 44 8.48 8.18 -25.17
C HIS A 44 7.02 8.09 -24.73
N ALA A 45 6.44 9.19 -24.26
CA ALA A 45 5.11 9.21 -23.66
C ALA A 45 4.03 8.62 -24.59
N ASP A 46 4.05 8.98 -25.88
CA ASP A 46 3.08 8.49 -26.85
C ASP A 46 3.18 6.96 -27.07
N ASP A 47 4.40 6.40 -27.06
CA ASP A 47 4.63 4.96 -27.23
C ASP A 47 4.14 4.17 -26.01
N ALA A 48 4.43 4.69 -24.81
CA ALA A 48 3.96 4.12 -23.55
C ALA A 48 2.43 4.12 -23.46
N VAL A 49 1.78 5.23 -23.85
CA VAL A 49 0.32 5.33 -23.88
C VAL A 49 -0.29 4.39 -24.92
N ALA A 50 0.29 4.32 -26.11
CA ALA A 50 -0.18 3.40 -27.15
C ALA A 50 -0.08 1.94 -26.70
N ASN A 51 1.01 1.56 -26.04
CA ASN A 51 1.18 0.21 -25.49
C ASN A 51 0.16 -0.07 -24.36
N LEU A 52 -0.03 0.85 -23.42
CA LEU A 52 -1.00 0.68 -22.34
C LEU A 52 -2.43 0.52 -22.86
N VAL A 53 -2.83 1.35 -23.83
CA VAL A 53 -4.17 1.27 -24.45
C VAL A 53 -4.35 -0.03 -25.21
N GLY A 54 -3.33 -0.51 -25.94
CA GLY A 54 -3.37 -1.82 -26.58
C GLY A 54 -3.61 -2.95 -25.58
N HIS A 55 -2.98 -2.92 -24.41
CA HIS A 55 -3.26 -3.91 -23.36
C HIS A 55 -4.70 -3.83 -22.83
N LEU A 56 -5.29 -2.64 -22.72
CA LEU A 56 -6.69 -2.48 -22.30
C LEU A 56 -7.65 -3.01 -23.37
N GLU A 57 -7.36 -2.78 -24.65
CA GLU A 57 -8.11 -3.33 -25.78
C GLU A 57 -8.05 -4.87 -25.80
N ASP A 58 -6.86 -5.45 -25.57
CA ASP A 58 -6.67 -6.90 -25.47
C ASP A 58 -7.48 -7.52 -24.32
N ILE A 59 -7.51 -6.86 -23.16
CA ILE A 59 -8.30 -7.31 -22.00
C ILE A 59 -9.80 -7.27 -22.33
N ALA A 60 -10.27 -6.18 -22.94
CA ALA A 60 -11.68 -6.05 -23.34
C ALA A 60 -12.08 -7.16 -24.32
N ALA A 61 -11.23 -7.47 -25.31
CA ALA A 61 -11.45 -8.56 -26.25
C ALA A 61 -11.47 -9.93 -25.56
N ALA A 62 -10.53 -10.19 -24.65
CA ALA A 62 -10.44 -11.45 -23.90
C ALA A 62 -11.64 -11.68 -22.97
N GLU A 63 -12.19 -10.61 -22.39
CA GLU A 63 -13.40 -10.65 -21.56
C GLU A 63 -14.71 -10.60 -22.38
N ASN A 64 -14.63 -10.72 -23.71
CA ASN A 64 -15.75 -10.66 -24.66
C ASN A 64 -16.61 -9.40 -24.51
N GLU A 65 -15.96 -8.25 -24.30
CA GLU A 65 -16.61 -6.94 -24.15
C GLU A 65 -17.71 -6.93 -23.07
N ARG A 66 -17.52 -7.73 -22.01
CA ARG A 66 -18.45 -7.77 -20.89
C ARG A 66 -18.58 -6.39 -20.25
N PRO A 67 -19.81 -5.90 -20.01
CA PRO A 67 -20.05 -4.54 -19.52
C PRO A 67 -19.60 -4.32 -18.07
N ASP A 68 -19.30 -5.39 -17.32
CA ASP A 68 -18.78 -5.36 -15.96
C ASP A 68 -17.25 -5.61 -15.89
N THR A 69 -16.55 -5.50 -17.03
CA THR A 69 -15.09 -5.55 -17.08
C THR A 69 -14.51 -4.25 -16.53
N VAL A 70 -13.73 -4.35 -15.46
CA VAL A 70 -13.12 -3.19 -14.78
C VAL A 70 -11.64 -3.45 -14.58
N VAL A 71 -10.79 -2.71 -15.28
CA VAL A 71 -9.33 -2.80 -15.12
C VAL A 71 -8.89 -1.84 -14.02
N SER A 72 -8.36 -2.38 -12.93
CA SER A 72 -7.90 -1.59 -11.78
C SER A 72 -6.39 -1.38 -11.82
N ILE A 73 -5.98 -0.19 -12.22
CA ILE A 73 -4.57 0.23 -12.22
C ILE A 73 -4.32 0.99 -10.91
N ILE A 74 -3.52 0.41 -10.02
CA ILE A 74 -3.27 0.92 -8.66
C ILE A 74 -1.77 0.96 -8.43
N LEU A 75 -1.21 2.15 -8.26
CA LEU A 75 0.22 2.36 -8.03
C LEU A 75 0.47 3.52 -7.08
N ASP A 76 1.67 3.55 -6.52
CA ASP A 76 2.19 4.71 -5.80
C ASP A 76 2.73 5.75 -6.79
N GLY A 77 2.40 7.01 -6.57
CA GLY A 77 2.89 8.11 -7.40
C GLY A 77 4.39 8.32 -7.27
N GLU A 78 4.98 8.00 -6.11
CA GLU A 78 6.44 8.06 -5.90
C GLU A 78 7.16 7.13 -6.89
N ASN A 79 6.60 5.94 -7.15
CA ASN A 79 7.23 4.98 -8.04
C ASN A 79 7.35 5.49 -9.47
N ALA A 80 6.36 6.25 -9.93
CA ALA A 80 6.27 6.69 -11.31
C ALA A 80 6.81 8.11 -11.47
N TRP A 81 6.16 9.10 -10.85
CA TRP A 81 6.17 10.46 -11.40
C TRP A 81 7.53 11.15 -11.32
N GLU A 82 8.32 10.92 -10.28
CA GLU A 82 9.67 11.49 -10.13
C GLU A 82 10.67 10.98 -11.20
N HIS A 83 10.36 9.85 -11.84
CA HIS A 83 11.21 9.22 -12.83
C HIS A 83 10.82 9.56 -14.28
N TYR A 84 9.65 10.16 -14.48
CA TYR A 84 9.19 10.54 -15.82
C TYR A 84 9.64 11.96 -16.18
N PRO A 85 9.84 12.26 -17.48
CA PRO A 85 10.05 13.63 -17.95
C PRO A 85 8.95 14.59 -17.47
N GLU A 86 9.35 15.74 -16.94
CA GLU A 86 8.45 16.77 -16.40
C GLU A 86 7.43 16.21 -15.39
N ASN A 87 7.89 15.33 -14.50
CA ASN A 87 7.10 14.68 -13.46
C ASN A 87 5.83 13.98 -13.98
N GLY A 88 5.94 13.33 -15.14
CA GLY A 88 4.82 12.60 -15.76
C GLY A 88 3.86 13.46 -16.58
N TYR A 89 4.09 14.77 -16.72
CA TYR A 89 3.19 15.68 -17.43
C TYR A 89 2.80 15.19 -18.82
N TYR A 90 3.79 14.79 -19.64
CA TYR A 90 3.54 14.36 -21.02
C TYR A 90 2.76 13.04 -21.08
N PHE A 91 3.15 12.06 -20.26
CA PHE A 91 2.49 10.75 -20.19
C PHE A 91 1.03 10.88 -19.73
N LEU A 92 0.78 11.56 -18.60
CA LEU A 92 -0.58 11.73 -18.07
C LEU A 92 -1.47 12.50 -19.04
N SER A 93 -0.95 13.58 -19.64
CA SER A 93 -1.72 14.37 -20.61
C SER A 93 -2.11 13.55 -21.85
N ALA A 94 -1.18 12.77 -22.40
CA ALA A 94 -1.44 11.90 -23.54
C ALA A 94 -2.39 10.75 -23.18
N LEU A 95 -2.19 10.12 -22.01
CA LEU A 95 -3.02 9.02 -21.52
C LEU A 95 -4.48 9.45 -21.37
N TYR A 96 -4.74 10.52 -20.61
CA TYR A 96 -6.11 10.97 -20.38
C TYR A 96 -6.79 11.45 -21.66
N ARG A 97 -6.05 12.12 -22.58
CA ARG A 97 -6.61 12.47 -23.89
C ARG A 97 -7.03 11.22 -24.66
N ARG A 98 -6.14 10.23 -24.76
CA ARG A 98 -6.40 9.00 -25.52
C ARG A 98 -7.56 8.19 -24.94
N LEU A 99 -7.67 8.13 -23.60
CA LEU A 99 -8.74 7.40 -22.92
C LEU A 99 -10.10 8.10 -23.06
N VAL A 100 -10.16 9.43 -22.95
CA VAL A 100 -11.42 10.19 -23.11
C VAL A 100 -11.95 10.11 -24.55
N GLU A 101 -11.07 10.04 -25.54
CA GLU A 101 -11.43 9.90 -26.96
C GLU A 101 -11.69 8.44 -27.37
N HIS A 102 -11.45 7.47 -26.48
CA HIS A 102 -11.55 6.05 -26.81
C HIS A 102 -13.01 5.58 -26.91
N PRO A 103 -13.44 4.94 -28.01
CA PRO A 103 -14.85 4.56 -28.19
C PRO A 103 -15.29 3.38 -27.31
N GLY A 104 -14.36 2.53 -26.87
CA GLY A 104 -14.65 1.30 -26.10
C GLY A 104 -14.09 1.28 -24.68
N ILE A 105 -13.52 2.38 -24.18
CA ILE A 105 -12.97 2.45 -22.82
C ILE A 105 -13.59 3.65 -22.13
N GLU A 106 -14.06 3.45 -20.90
CA GLU A 106 -14.63 4.51 -20.07
C GLU A 106 -13.83 4.64 -18.77
N LEU A 107 -13.41 5.87 -18.45
CA LEU A 107 -12.85 6.19 -17.14
C LEU A 107 -13.97 6.27 -16.12
N THR A 108 -13.79 5.60 -14.98
CA THR A 108 -14.77 5.60 -13.90
C THR A 108 -14.10 5.51 -12.54
N THR A 109 -14.85 5.75 -11.48
CA THR A 109 -14.42 5.53 -10.10
C THR A 109 -14.83 4.15 -9.59
N PHE A 110 -14.18 3.65 -8.53
CA PHE A 110 -14.60 2.38 -7.90
C PHE A 110 -16.06 2.40 -7.43
N SER A 111 -16.54 3.54 -6.91
CA SER A 111 -17.93 3.69 -6.45
C SER A 111 -18.91 3.53 -7.61
N GLU A 112 -18.68 4.24 -8.72
CA GLU A 112 -19.50 4.14 -9.93
C GLU A 112 -19.43 2.74 -10.54
N ALA A 113 -18.25 2.12 -10.59
CA ALA A 113 -18.09 0.76 -11.09
C ALA A 113 -18.91 -0.26 -10.28
N ILE A 114 -19.00 -0.11 -8.96
CA ILE A 114 -19.86 -0.94 -8.10
C ILE A 114 -21.34 -0.64 -8.34
N GLU A 115 -21.73 0.62 -8.47
CA GLU A 115 -23.12 1.02 -8.72
C GLU A 115 -23.64 0.50 -10.06
N ARG A 116 -22.79 0.52 -11.09
CA ARG A 116 -23.10 0.03 -12.44
C ARG A 116 -23.01 -1.48 -12.57
N CYS A 117 -22.40 -2.18 -11.60
CA CYS A 117 -22.31 -3.64 -11.56
C CYS A 117 -23.40 -4.21 -10.63
N PRO A 118 -24.59 -4.59 -11.16
CA PRO A 118 -25.70 -5.04 -10.31
C PRO A 118 -25.41 -6.36 -9.57
N ALA A 119 -24.48 -7.17 -10.09
CA ALA A 119 -24.09 -8.44 -9.50
C ALA A 119 -22.56 -8.65 -9.57
N PRO A 120 -21.79 -8.05 -8.64
CA PRO A 120 -20.35 -8.30 -8.52
C PRO A 120 -20.08 -9.79 -8.31
N ALA A 121 -18.94 -10.28 -8.80
CA ALA A 121 -18.56 -11.68 -8.63
C ALA A 121 -18.41 -12.02 -7.14
N GLU A 122 -18.95 -13.16 -6.71
CA GLU A 122 -18.76 -13.62 -5.33
C GLU A 122 -17.31 -14.05 -5.13
N LEU A 123 -16.65 -13.48 -4.14
CA LEU A 123 -15.35 -13.92 -3.64
C LEU A 123 -15.60 -14.83 -2.42
N PRO A 124 -15.38 -16.16 -2.51
CA PRO A 124 -15.72 -17.07 -1.41
C PRO A 124 -14.85 -16.85 -0.17
N ARG A 125 -13.59 -16.45 -0.39
CA ARG A 125 -12.60 -16.24 0.66
C ARG A 125 -11.58 -15.20 0.22
N LEU A 126 -11.17 -14.36 1.17
CA LEU A 126 -9.99 -13.51 1.06
C LEU A 126 -8.89 -14.08 1.96
N VAL A 127 -7.65 -14.10 1.45
CA VAL A 127 -6.47 -14.54 2.21
C VAL A 127 -5.67 -13.31 2.65
N ALA A 128 -5.03 -13.42 3.82
CA ALA A 128 -4.17 -12.36 4.33
C ALA A 128 -2.91 -12.25 3.48
N GLY A 129 -2.52 -11.03 3.14
CA GLY A 129 -1.33 -10.72 2.36
C GLY A 129 -1.26 -9.23 2.06
N SER A 130 -0.23 -8.84 1.32
CA SER A 130 -0.08 -7.48 0.79
C SER A 130 0.21 -7.52 -0.70
N TRP A 131 0.15 -6.36 -1.34
CA TRP A 131 0.60 -6.21 -2.72
C TRP A 131 2.11 -6.40 -2.93
N VAL A 132 2.92 -6.38 -1.86
CA VAL A 132 4.37 -6.66 -1.92
C VAL A 132 4.59 -8.14 -1.61
N TYR A 133 4.99 -8.91 -2.62
CA TYR A 133 5.28 -10.34 -2.54
C TYR A 133 4.12 -11.23 -2.06
N GLY A 134 2.91 -10.70 -1.91
CA GLY A 134 1.77 -11.46 -1.38
C GLY A 134 1.84 -11.77 0.12
N THR A 135 2.80 -11.19 0.86
CA THR A 135 3.03 -11.49 2.29
C THR A 135 3.16 -10.21 3.12
N PHE A 136 3.35 -10.37 4.45
CA PHE A 136 3.65 -9.26 5.35
C PHE A 136 5.16 -9.09 5.62
N SER A 137 6.03 -9.83 4.93
CA SER A 137 7.47 -9.85 5.20
C SER A 137 8.15 -8.48 5.13
N THR A 138 7.54 -7.53 4.41
CA THR A 138 7.97 -6.13 4.38
C THR A 138 7.87 -5.44 5.74
N TRP A 139 6.93 -5.82 6.60
CA TRP A 139 6.67 -5.15 7.90
C TRP A 139 6.88 -6.05 9.12
N ILE A 140 7.07 -7.37 8.96
CA ILE A 140 7.27 -8.31 10.08
C ILE A 140 8.18 -9.47 9.70
N GLY A 141 8.86 -10.04 10.70
CA GLY A 141 9.70 -11.25 10.55
C GLY A 141 11.18 -10.99 10.79
N ASP A 142 11.65 -9.80 10.43
CA ASP A 142 13.00 -9.32 10.73
C ASP A 142 13.16 -8.96 12.23
N PRO A 143 14.33 -9.23 12.87
CA PRO A 143 14.54 -8.95 14.29
C PRO A 143 14.27 -7.50 14.70
N ASP A 144 14.71 -6.52 13.90
CA ASP A 144 14.53 -5.10 14.21
C ASP A 144 13.05 -4.72 14.07
N LYS A 145 12.37 -5.22 13.03
CA LYS A 145 10.92 -5.02 12.83
C LYS A 145 10.12 -5.63 13.99
N ASN A 146 10.43 -6.86 14.39
CA ASN A 146 9.76 -7.55 15.49
C ASN A 146 9.97 -6.80 16.81
N ARG A 147 11.19 -6.28 17.03
CA ARG A 147 11.48 -5.45 18.19
C ARG A 147 10.65 -4.17 18.20
N GLY A 148 10.50 -3.51 17.04
CA GLY A 148 9.59 -2.37 16.89
C GLY A 148 8.14 -2.71 17.27
N TRP A 149 7.65 -3.90 16.88
CA TRP A 149 6.29 -4.36 17.18
C TRP A 149 6.10 -4.64 18.67
N ASP A 150 7.10 -5.23 19.33
CA ASP A 150 7.09 -5.44 20.78
C ASP A 150 6.98 -4.11 21.54
N MET A 151 7.72 -3.09 21.10
CA MET A 151 7.66 -1.76 21.68
C MET A 151 6.28 -1.11 21.47
N LEU A 152 5.70 -1.20 20.26
CA LEU A 152 4.35 -0.70 19.98
C LEU A 152 3.30 -1.40 20.84
N GLY A 153 3.37 -2.73 20.93
CA GLY A 153 2.45 -3.53 21.73
C GLY A 153 2.53 -3.16 23.22
N ALA A 154 3.72 -2.91 23.75
CA ALA A 154 3.90 -2.43 25.13
C ALA A 154 3.30 -1.04 25.34
N ALA A 155 3.50 -0.12 24.40
CA ALA A 155 2.95 1.23 24.45
C ALA A 155 1.42 1.23 24.34
N LYS A 156 0.85 0.44 23.42
CA LYS A 156 -0.60 0.26 23.26
C LYS A 156 -1.26 -0.30 24.52
N ARG A 157 -0.67 -1.34 25.14
CA ARG A 157 -1.16 -1.86 26.43
C ARG A 157 -1.12 -0.80 27.53
N ALA A 158 -0.07 0.01 27.56
CA ALA A 158 0.05 1.09 28.53
C ALA A 158 -1.02 2.18 28.33
N TYR A 159 -1.30 2.52 27.07
CA TYR A 159 -2.34 3.45 26.63
C TYR A 159 -3.74 2.95 27.00
N ASP A 160 -4.08 1.70 26.66
CA ASP A 160 -5.38 1.09 26.95
C ASP A 160 -5.65 1.08 28.46
N ALA A 161 -4.64 0.72 29.27
CA ALA A 161 -4.76 0.76 30.72
C ALA A 161 -4.96 2.19 31.27
N ALA A 162 -4.37 3.20 30.64
CA ALA A 162 -4.54 4.59 31.05
C ALA A 162 -5.96 5.09 30.73
N LEU A 163 -6.48 4.78 29.53
CA LEU A 163 -7.88 5.08 29.16
C LEU A 163 -8.87 4.40 30.11
N ALA A 164 -8.69 3.09 30.36
CA ALA A 164 -9.57 2.33 31.25
C ALA A 164 -9.59 2.86 32.69
N SER A 165 -8.52 3.54 33.12
CA SER A 165 -8.47 4.15 34.46
C SER A 165 -9.37 5.39 34.62
N GLY A 166 -9.85 5.98 33.52
CA GLY A 166 -10.70 7.18 33.55
C GLY A 166 -9.99 8.46 34.01
N ARG A 167 -8.68 8.42 34.24
CA ARG A 167 -7.89 9.54 34.80
C ARG A 167 -7.48 10.60 33.77
N LEU A 168 -7.55 10.28 32.48
CA LEU A 168 -7.16 11.20 31.41
C LEU A 168 -8.34 12.11 31.07
N GLY A 169 -8.10 13.43 31.06
CA GLY A 169 -9.07 14.42 30.57
C GLY A 169 -9.31 14.28 29.06
N GLU A 170 -10.35 14.93 28.55
CA GLU A 170 -10.75 14.80 27.13
C GLU A 170 -9.65 15.20 26.14
N GLU A 171 -9.04 16.37 26.35
CA GLU A 171 -7.93 16.85 25.52
C GLU A 171 -6.73 15.89 25.55
N GLN A 172 -6.41 15.35 26.72
CA GLN A 172 -5.31 14.40 26.89
C GLN A 172 -5.58 13.08 26.16
N ARG A 173 -6.83 12.60 26.17
CA ARG A 173 -7.25 11.42 25.40
C ARG A 173 -7.12 11.67 23.90
N ALA A 174 -7.56 12.82 23.41
CA ALA A 174 -7.45 13.17 21.99
C ALA A 174 -5.98 13.21 21.53
N ARG A 175 -5.11 13.88 22.29
CA ARG A 175 -3.66 13.94 22.00
C ARG A 175 -2.98 12.57 22.07
N ALA A 176 -3.36 11.74 23.03
CA ALA A 176 -2.81 10.40 23.15
C ALA A 176 -3.28 9.49 22.00
N LEU A 177 -4.53 9.65 21.54
CA LEU A 177 -5.05 8.93 20.37
C LEU A 177 -4.32 9.31 19.09
N GLU A 178 -4.14 10.61 18.84
CA GLU A 178 -3.37 11.11 17.70
C GLU A 178 -1.92 10.60 17.75
N GLN A 179 -1.28 10.67 18.92
CA GLN A 179 0.09 10.19 19.07
C GLN A 179 0.19 8.67 18.88
N LEU A 180 -0.82 7.89 19.32
CA LEU A 180 -0.87 6.46 19.06
C LEU A 180 -0.99 6.18 17.55
N ALA A 181 -1.84 6.93 16.83
CA ALA A 181 -1.98 6.78 15.38
C ALA A 181 -0.65 7.03 14.64
N VAL A 182 0.16 8.01 15.10
CA VAL A 182 1.52 8.21 14.57
C VAL A 182 2.42 7.00 14.86
N CYS A 183 2.35 6.42 16.07
CA CYS A 183 3.14 5.22 16.42
C CYS A 183 2.72 3.97 15.61
N GLU A 184 1.46 3.89 15.17
CA GLU A 184 0.90 2.77 14.42
C GLU A 184 1.16 2.86 12.90
N GLY A 185 1.86 3.90 12.43
CA GLY A 185 2.24 4.06 11.02
C GLY A 185 3.09 2.89 10.51
N SER A 186 2.74 2.33 9.34
CA SER A 186 3.47 1.19 8.79
C SER A 186 4.87 1.54 8.27
N ASP A 187 5.12 2.82 7.96
CA ASP A 187 6.41 3.33 7.49
C ASP A 187 7.55 2.96 8.43
N TRP A 188 7.33 3.00 9.75
CA TRP A 188 8.35 2.58 10.72
C TRP A 188 8.89 1.18 10.40
N PHE A 189 7.97 0.25 10.16
CA PHE A 189 8.28 -1.15 9.89
C PHE A 189 8.75 -1.41 8.45
N TRP A 190 8.45 -0.52 7.51
CA TRP A 190 9.04 -0.52 6.18
C TRP A 190 10.54 -0.25 6.25
N TRP A 191 10.93 0.72 7.08
CA TRP A 191 12.31 1.20 7.16
C TRP A 191 13.22 0.30 8.01
N PHE A 192 12.74 -0.29 9.10
CA PHE A 192 13.60 -1.12 9.97
C PHE A 192 14.15 -2.38 9.27
N GLY A 193 15.28 -2.87 9.77
CA GLY A 193 15.97 -4.08 9.30
C GLY A 193 17.11 -3.79 8.32
N ASP A 194 17.78 -4.85 7.90
CA ASP A 194 19.06 -4.81 7.19
C ASP A 194 18.97 -4.38 5.71
N TYR A 195 17.77 -4.40 5.12
CA TYR A 195 17.58 -4.07 3.71
C TYR A 195 17.81 -2.60 3.36
N ASN A 196 17.48 -1.67 4.26
CA ASN A 196 17.48 -0.23 3.97
C ASN A 196 18.82 0.45 4.34
N PRO A 197 19.11 1.64 3.77
CA PRO A 197 20.33 2.39 4.08
C PRO A 197 20.43 2.75 5.56
N ALA A 198 21.61 2.57 6.15
CA ALA A 198 21.84 2.76 7.59
C ALA A 198 21.44 4.15 8.10
N ASP A 199 21.77 5.20 7.36
CA ASP A 199 21.44 6.58 7.74
C ASP A 199 19.92 6.79 7.81
N THR A 200 19.20 6.31 6.80
CA THR A 200 17.72 6.37 6.76
C THR A 200 17.12 5.57 7.91
N VAL A 201 17.60 4.36 8.16
CA VAL A 201 17.13 3.54 9.29
C VAL A 201 17.35 4.27 10.60
N SER A 202 18.53 4.88 10.81
CA SER A 202 18.84 5.63 12.02
C SER A 202 17.87 6.78 12.28
N ASP A 203 17.49 7.53 11.24
CA ASP A 203 16.55 8.64 11.37
C ASP A 203 15.13 8.17 11.73
N PHE A 204 14.60 7.16 11.01
CA PHE A 204 13.28 6.59 11.30
C PHE A 204 13.23 5.93 12.69
N GLU A 205 14.28 5.21 13.06
CA GLU A 205 14.43 4.55 14.37
C GLU A 205 14.37 5.56 15.52
N ARG A 206 15.13 6.65 15.40
CA ARG A 206 15.18 7.72 16.40
C ARG A 206 13.83 8.41 16.53
N LEU A 207 13.18 8.71 15.42
CA LEU A 207 11.85 9.34 15.40
C LEU A 207 10.80 8.43 16.03
N TYR A 208 10.81 7.14 15.69
CA TYR A 208 9.88 6.16 16.23
C TYR A 208 9.98 6.05 17.76
N ARG A 209 11.19 5.91 18.31
CA ARG A 209 11.38 5.89 19.78
C ARG A 209 10.90 7.17 20.45
N ARG A 210 11.08 8.32 19.80
CA ARG A 210 10.58 9.61 20.31
C ARG A 210 9.05 9.64 20.34
N HIS A 211 8.38 9.14 19.31
CA HIS A 211 6.91 9.06 19.26
C HIS A 211 6.36 8.11 20.34
N LEU A 212 6.96 6.93 20.51
CA LEU A 212 6.60 6.02 21.60
C LEU A 212 6.79 6.68 22.98
N SER A 213 7.92 7.36 23.20
CA SER A 213 8.17 8.09 24.45
C SER A 213 7.14 9.19 24.69
N ASN A 214 6.74 9.92 23.66
CA ASN A 214 5.70 10.95 23.77
C ASN A 214 4.35 10.35 24.11
N LEU A 215 4.00 9.18 23.55
CA LEU A 215 2.77 8.48 23.89
C LEU A 215 2.71 8.17 25.39
N TYR A 216 3.80 7.61 25.96
CA TYR A 216 3.90 7.36 27.40
C TYR A 216 3.68 8.64 28.22
N ARG A 217 4.33 9.75 27.84
CA ARG A 217 4.16 11.04 28.53
C ARG A 217 2.73 11.57 28.43
N PHE A 218 2.09 11.47 27.27
CA PHE A 218 0.70 11.90 27.09
C PHE A 218 -0.30 11.07 27.90
N ILE A 219 0.00 9.81 28.21
CA ILE A 219 -0.82 9.01 29.12
C ILE A 219 -0.39 9.13 30.59
N GLY A 220 0.49 10.08 30.91
CA GLY A 220 0.96 10.34 32.27
C GLY A 220 1.87 9.24 32.84
N LYS A 221 2.61 8.55 31.99
CA LYS A 221 3.56 7.50 32.37
C LYS A 221 4.98 7.89 31.96
N GLU A 222 5.95 7.42 32.74
CA GLU A 222 7.35 7.54 32.36
C GLU A 222 7.66 6.57 31.20
N PRO A 223 8.34 7.03 30.13
CA PRO A 223 8.81 6.15 29.07
C PRO A 223 9.77 5.07 29.61
N PRO A 224 9.67 3.82 29.14
CA PRO A 224 10.66 2.80 29.48
C PRO A 224 12.07 3.17 29.01
N ALA A 225 13.09 2.93 29.86
CA ALA A 225 14.49 3.28 29.58
C ALA A 225 15.07 2.66 28.29
N TYR A 226 14.52 1.53 27.82
CA TYR A 226 14.95 0.95 26.55
C TYR A 226 14.64 1.85 25.34
N LEU A 227 13.73 2.82 25.46
CA LEU A 227 13.44 3.79 24.40
C LEU A 227 14.53 4.84 24.24
N ASP A 228 15.51 4.90 25.15
CA ASP A 228 16.68 5.77 25.01
C ASP A 228 17.82 5.07 24.26
N GLN A 229 17.68 3.76 23.98
CA GLN A 229 18.70 2.96 23.30
C GLN A 229 18.29 2.66 21.86
N PRO A 230 19.19 2.80 20.88
CA PRO A 230 18.95 2.35 19.52
C PRO A 230 18.60 0.87 19.46
N PHE A 231 17.67 0.48 18.58
CA PHE A 231 17.31 -0.94 18.38
C PHE A 231 17.40 -1.43 16.93
N ALA A 232 17.58 -0.53 15.96
CA ALA A 232 17.73 -0.86 14.55
C ALA A 232 18.87 -0.04 13.94
N HIS A 233 19.63 -0.65 13.02
CA HIS A 233 20.85 -0.04 12.46
C HIS A 233 20.89 0.03 10.93
N GLY A 234 20.10 -0.78 10.23
CA GLY A 234 20.17 -0.87 8.78
C GLY A 234 21.47 -1.51 8.28
N GLY A 235 21.73 -1.38 6.98
CA GLY A 235 22.98 -1.88 6.39
C GLY A 235 22.93 -2.21 4.90
N GLY A 236 21.78 -2.03 4.25
CA GLY A 236 21.59 -2.38 2.86
C GLY A 236 21.83 -1.22 1.90
N ALA A 237 21.94 -1.56 0.61
CA ALA A 237 22.07 -0.61 -0.49
C ALA A 237 21.02 -0.92 -1.58
N PRO A 238 19.72 -0.73 -1.29
CA PRO A 238 18.65 -1.07 -2.21
C PRO A 238 18.61 -0.13 -3.41
N ARG A 239 18.07 -0.62 -4.53
CA ARG A 239 17.75 0.24 -5.68
C ARG A 239 16.77 1.33 -5.24
N ALA A 240 16.95 2.55 -5.75
CA ALA A 240 16.15 3.72 -5.40
C ALA A 240 16.04 4.02 -3.89
N GLY A 241 17.08 3.73 -3.10
CA GLY A 241 17.15 4.15 -1.70
C GLY A 241 16.20 3.42 -0.73
N GLY A 242 15.46 2.42 -1.21
CA GLY A 242 14.60 1.56 -0.38
C GLY A 242 13.16 2.05 -0.23
N THR A 243 12.80 3.14 -0.92
CA THR A 243 11.44 3.67 -0.89
C THR A 243 10.45 2.80 -1.68
N MET A 244 10.95 2.08 -2.69
CA MET A 244 10.11 1.28 -3.58
C MET A 244 10.36 -0.22 -3.46
N ARG A 245 9.29 -1.02 -3.57
CA ARG A 245 9.35 -2.47 -3.78
C ARG A 245 8.30 -2.90 -4.80
N SER A 246 8.72 -3.69 -5.80
CA SER A 246 7.81 -4.26 -6.79
C SER A 246 6.90 -5.33 -6.18
N GLY A 247 5.73 -5.57 -6.80
CA GLY A 247 4.77 -6.56 -6.31
C GLY A 247 5.29 -7.99 -6.42
N GLN A 248 6.22 -8.24 -7.34
CA GLN A 248 6.89 -9.53 -7.55
C GLN A 248 8.38 -9.42 -7.29
N ALA A 249 9.00 -10.50 -6.79
CA ALA A 249 10.44 -10.60 -6.71
C ALA A 249 11.01 -10.66 -8.13
N GLN A 250 12.02 -9.83 -8.44
CA GLN A 250 12.76 -9.97 -9.69
C GLN A 250 13.50 -11.32 -9.64
N SER A 251 13.10 -12.25 -10.52
CA SER A 251 13.76 -13.54 -10.73
C SER A 251 15.03 -13.40 -11.55
#